data_AF-A0A495XA22-F1
#
_entry.id   AF-A0A495XA22-F1
#
_cell.length_a   1.000
_cell.length_b   1.000
_cell.length_c   1.000
_cell.angle_alpha   90.00
_cell.angle_beta   90.00
_cell.angle_gamma   90.00
#
_symmetry.space_group_name_H-M   'P 1'
#
loop_
_entity.id
_entity.type
_entity.pdbx_description
1 polymer ?
#
loop_
_entity_poly.entity_id
_entity_poly.type
_entity_poly.pdbx_seq_one_letter_code
_entity_poly.pdbx_strand_id
1 'polypeptide(L)'
;MESTIFLVIGDRCEITLDPAHVRALAGQWATALRDASLVAAAEEVLDGVYDAGAQARTAAQRALRAANRAEGVGARVQAGEARVAARWAEVAAQRAQDAVEAALEAMQEAERTAVTAESAAAAAARAL
;
A
#
# COMPACT_ATOMS: atom_id res chain seq x y z
N MET A 1 -33.32 31.88 -11.92
CA MET A 1 -32.80 32.10 -10.56
C MET A 1 -31.49 31.34 -10.47
N GLU A 2 -30.37 32.06 -10.43
CA GLU A 2 -29.06 31.45 -10.13
C GLU A 2 -29.07 31.00 -8.66
N SER A 3 -28.81 29.73 -8.41
CA SER A 3 -28.68 29.22 -7.04
C SER A 3 -27.29 29.57 -6.53
N THR A 4 -27.18 30.66 -5.80
CA THR A 4 -25.95 31.05 -5.12
C THR A 4 -25.73 30.13 -3.92
N ILE A 5 -24.54 29.51 -3.83
CA ILE A 5 -24.19 28.61 -2.74
C ILE A 5 -23.07 29.28 -1.92
N PHE A 6 -23.26 29.33 -0.61
CA PHE A 6 -22.34 29.99 0.32
C PHE A 6 -21.52 28.93 1.07
N LEU A 7 -20.20 29.10 1.09
CA LEU A 7 -19.30 28.32 1.93
C LEU A 7 -18.78 29.23 3.06
N VAL A 8 -19.07 28.85 4.30
CA VAL A 8 -18.61 29.57 5.50
C VAL A 8 -17.39 28.87 6.08
N ILE A 9 -16.26 29.58 6.15
CA ILE A 9 -15.04 29.12 6.81
C ILE A 9 -14.77 30.06 8.00
N GLY A 10 -15.10 29.60 9.20
CA GLY A 10 -15.01 30.42 10.41
C GLY A 10 -16.03 31.57 10.45
N ASP A 11 -15.81 32.54 11.33
CA ASP A 11 -16.76 33.60 11.72
C ASP A 11 -16.65 34.90 10.90
N ARG A 12 -15.76 34.99 9.90
CA ARG A 12 -15.45 36.27 9.22
C ARG A 12 -15.29 36.27 7.70
N CYS A 13 -15.38 35.12 7.02
CA CYS A 13 -15.30 35.07 5.56
C CYS A 13 -16.51 34.34 4.96
N GLU A 14 -17.28 35.07 4.14
CA GLU A 14 -18.34 34.52 3.31
C GLU A 14 -17.84 34.47 1.86
N ILE A 15 -17.67 33.26 1.34
CA ILE A 15 -17.23 33.04 -0.04
C ILE A 15 -18.45 32.66 -0.87
N THR A 16 -18.78 33.51 -1.83
CA THR A 16 -19.83 33.25 -2.81
C THR A 16 -19.29 32.32 -3.89
N LEU A 17 -19.84 31.11 -3.99
CA LEU A 17 -19.42 30.13 -4.99
C LEU A 17 -20.50 29.97 -6.06
N ASP A 18 -20.10 30.15 -7.32
CA ASP A 18 -20.92 29.71 -8.44
C ASP A 18 -21.14 28.19 -8.42
N PRO A 19 -22.25 27.70 -9.00
CA PRO A 19 -22.52 26.27 -9.13
C PRO A 19 -21.40 25.47 -9.82
N ALA A 20 -20.61 26.10 -10.68
CA ALA A 20 -19.42 25.50 -11.28
C ALA A 20 -18.32 25.22 -10.24
N HIS A 21 -18.07 26.15 -9.32
CA HIS A 21 -17.09 25.99 -8.25
C HIS A 21 -17.53 24.92 -7.24
N VAL A 22 -18.82 24.85 -6.91
CA VAL A 22 -19.34 23.79 -6.01
C VAL A 22 -19.20 22.41 -6.64
N ARG A 23 -19.47 22.27 -7.95
CA ARG A 23 -19.23 21.01 -8.66
C ARG A 23 -17.75 20.64 -8.73
N ALA A 24 -16.88 21.62 -8.95
CA ALA A 24 -15.43 21.39 -8.95
C ALA A 24 -14.95 20.94 -7.57
N LEU A 25 -15.40 21.59 -6.49
CA LEU A 25 -15.10 21.17 -5.11
C LEU A 25 -15.63 19.76 -4.84
N ALA A 26 -16.89 19.48 -5.15
CA ALA A 26 -17.48 18.16 -4.93
C ALA A 26 -16.70 17.07 -5.69
N GLY A 27 -16.24 17.36 -6.91
CA GLY A 27 -15.37 16.47 -7.68
C GLY A 27 -14.01 16.25 -7.02
N GLN A 28 -13.36 17.30 -6.53
CA GLN A 28 -12.07 17.20 -5.82
C GLN A 28 -12.19 16.37 -4.54
N TRP A 29 -13.26 16.58 -3.76
CA TRP A 29 -13.50 15.82 -2.53
C TRP A 29 -13.79 14.35 -2.82
N ALA A 30 -14.57 14.05 -3.86
CA ALA A 30 -14.83 12.67 -4.28
C ALA A 30 -13.55 11.96 -4.75
N THR A 31 -12.68 12.65 -5.49
CA THR A 31 -11.36 12.12 -5.89
C THR A 31 -10.46 11.88 -4.69
N ALA A 32 -10.32 12.86 -3.79
CA ALA A 32 -9.50 12.72 -2.59
C ALA A 32 -9.98 11.58 -1.67
N LEU A 33 -11.29 11.42 -1.50
CA LEU A 33 -11.87 10.34 -0.71
C LEU A 33 -11.60 8.97 -1.36
N ARG A 34 -11.71 8.90 -2.69
CA ARG A 34 -11.40 7.69 -3.46
C ARG A 34 -9.93 7.34 -3.31
N ASP A 35 -9.02 8.29 -3.46
CA ASP A 35 -7.59 8.06 -3.35
C ASP A 35 -7.20 7.59 -1.94
N ALA A 36 -7.77 8.20 -0.90
CA ALA A 36 -7.57 7.74 0.48
C ALA A 36 -8.05 6.30 0.71
N SER A 37 -9.19 5.91 0.14
CA SER A 37 -9.69 4.54 0.23
C SER A 37 -8.80 3.52 -0.50
N LEU A 38 -8.20 3.93 -1.61
CA LEU A 38 -7.27 3.08 -2.38
C LEU A 38 -5.94 2.90 -1.65
N VAL A 39 -5.43 3.95 -0.99
CA VAL A 39 -4.24 3.87 -0.14
C VAL A 39 -4.46 2.91 1.03
N ALA A 40 -5.58 3.06 1.75
CA ALA A 40 -5.89 2.17 2.87
C ALA A 40 -6.02 0.69 2.43
N ALA A 41 -6.65 0.44 1.27
CA ALA A 41 -6.73 -0.91 0.72
C ALA A 41 -5.36 -1.46 0.31
N ALA A 42 -4.47 -0.62 -0.21
CA ALA A 42 -3.11 -1.03 -0.55
C ALA A 42 -2.28 -1.36 0.70
N GLU A 43 -2.39 -0.56 1.77
CA GLU A 43 -1.74 -0.81 3.05
C GLU A 43 -2.19 -2.15 3.66
N GLU A 44 -3.50 -2.43 3.66
CA GLU A 44 -4.03 -3.71 4.18
C GLU A 44 -3.48 -4.92 3.41
N VAL A 45 -3.35 -4.80 2.09
CA VAL A 45 -2.73 -5.86 1.26
C VAL A 45 -1.25 -6.02 1.61
N LEU A 46 -0.51 -4.93 1.80
CA LEU A 46 0.92 -4.97 2.13
C LEU A 46 1.17 -5.58 3.50
N ASP A 47 0.35 -5.23 4.50
CA ASP A 47 0.39 -5.87 5.82
C ASP A 47 0.11 -7.37 5.72
N GLY A 48 -0.91 -7.76 4.93
CA GLY A 48 -1.22 -9.17 4.68
C GLY A 48 -0.07 -9.94 4.03
N VAL A 49 0.62 -9.34 3.06
CA VAL A 49 1.80 -9.94 2.41
C VAL A 49 2.96 -10.06 3.40
N TYR A 50 3.22 -9.03 4.20
CA TYR A 50 4.25 -9.03 5.23
C TYR A 50 4.02 -10.15 6.25
N ASP A 51 2.80 -10.28 6.76
CA ASP A 51 2.39 -11.32 7.72
C ASP A 51 2.51 -12.71 7.12
N ALA A 52 2.05 -12.92 5.89
CA ALA A 52 2.22 -14.19 5.18
C ALA A 52 3.71 -14.55 5.04
N GLY A 53 4.57 -13.58 4.74
CA GLY A 53 6.02 -13.76 4.71
C GLY A 53 6.59 -14.16 6.08
N ALA A 54 6.16 -13.51 7.17
CA ALA A 54 6.57 -13.84 8.53
C ALA A 54 6.13 -15.26 8.95
N GLN A 55 4.91 -15.64 8.59
CA GLN A 55 4.40 -17.00 8.81
C GLN A 55 5.22 -18.03 8.03
N ALA A 56 5.56 -17.75 6.77
CA ALA A 56 6.39 -18.62 5.95
C ALA A 56 7.80 -18.80 6.54
N ARG A 57 8.46 -17.73 7.03
CA ARG A 57 9.75 -17.84 7.76
C ARG A 57 9.62 -18.72 8.99
N THR A 58 8.55 -18.54 9.76
CA THR A 58 8.30 -19.34 10.96
C THR A 58 8.08 -20.82 10.61
N ALA A 59 7.32 -21.10 9.54
CA ALA A 59 7.09 -22.45 9.05
C ALA A 59 8.40 -23.11 8.59
N ALA A 60 9.27 -22.38 7.87
CA ALA A 60 10.58 -22.86 7.46
C ALA A 60 11.44 -23.27 8.65
N GLN A 61 11.54 -22.41 9.67
CA GLN A 61 12.29 -22.70 10.88
C GLN A 61 11.76 -23.93 11.62
N ARG A 62 10.43 -24.09 11.69
CA ARG A 62 9.79 -25.28 12.29
C ARG A 62 10.13 -26.54 11.49
N ALA A 63 10.08 -26.48 10.17
CA ALA A 63 10.42 -27.59 9.28
C ALA A 63 11.90 -27.99 9.41
N LEU A 64 12.83 -27.03 9.49
CA LEU A 64 14.25 -27.30 9.74
C LEU A 64 14.48 -27.99 11.08
N ARG A 65 13.84 -27.51 12.15
CA ARG A 65 13.92 -28.16 13.46
C ARG A 65 13.38 -29.59 13.42
N ALA A 66 12.30 -29.84 12.68
CA ALA A 66 11.75 -31.18 12.49
C ALA A 66 12.71 -32.07 11.69
N ALA A 67 13.33 -31.55 10.64
CA ALA A 67 14.34 -32.27 9.85
C ALA A 67 15.51 -32.73 10.72
N ASN A 68 16.04 -31.84 11.56
CA ASN A 68 17.17 -32.14 12.44
C ASN A 68 16.81 -33.23 13.47
N ARG A 69 15.58 -33.20 14.01
CA ARG A 69 15.10 -34.26 14.91
C ARG A 69 14.93 -35.60 14.20
N ALA A 70 14.35 -35.59 12.99
CA ALA A 70 14.17 -36.79 12.18
C ALA A 70 15.52 -37.42 11.82
N GLU A 71 16.51 -36.60 11.46
CA GLU A 71 17.86 -37.07 11.17
C GLU A 71 18.55 -37.68 12.40
N GLY A 72 18.38 -37.06 13.58
CA GLY A 72 18.92 -37.58 14.84
C GLY A 72 18.41 -38.97 15.23
N VAL A 73 17.24 -39.38 14.74
CA VAL A 73 16.67 -40.73 14.94
C VAL A 73 16.81 -41.64 13.71
N GLY A 74 17.56 -41.21 12.69
CA GLY A 74 17.82 -41.99 11.48
C GLY A 74 16.70 -41.97 10.42
N ALA A 75 15.65 -41.16 10.61
CA ALA A 75 14.53 -41.01 9.68
C ALA A 75 14.90 -40.09 8.49
N ARG A 76 15.83 -40.56 7.65
CA ARG A 76 16.46 -39.77 6.58
C ARG A 76 15.48 -39.27 5.51
N VAL A 77 14.46 -40.06 5.16
CA VAL A 77 13.45 -39.66 4.16
C VAL A 77 12.64 -38.47 4.67
N GLN A 78 12.13 -38.56 5.90
CA GLN A 78 11.34 -37.51 6.55
C GLN A 78 12.19 -36.26 6.79
N ALA A 79 13.47 -36.43 7.15
CA ALA A 79 14.40 -35.31 7.24
C ALA A 79 14.59 -34.59 5.89
N GLY A 80 14.68 -35.35 4.79
CA GLY A 80 14.75 -34.83 3.43
C GLY A 80 13.49 -34.03 3.04
N GLU A 81 12.31 -34.61 3.27
CA GLU A 81 11.02 -33.97 3.00
C GLU A 81 10.86 -32.66 3.80
N ALA A 82 11.20 -32.68 5.09
CA ALA A 82 11.14 -31.49 5.93
C ALA A 82 12.11 -30.38 5.48
N ARG A 83 13.30 -30.72 4.97
CA ARG A 83 14.23 -29.74 4.37
C ARG A 83 13.69 -29.15 3.06
N VAL A 84 13.03 -29.96 2.23
CA VAL A 84 12.39 -29.48 1.01
C VAL A 84 11.27 -28.50 1.36
N ALA A 85 10.40 -28.86 2.32
CA ALA A 85 9.35 -27.98 2.82
C ALA A 85 9.91 -26.67 3.40
N ALA A 86 11.00 -26.74 4.16
CA ALA A 86 11.66 -25.56 4.70
C ALA A 86 12.13 -24.60 3.59
N ARG A 87 12.82 -25.12 2.56
CA ARG A 87 13.28 -24.31 1.43
C ARG A 87 12.13 -23.63 0.69
N TRP A 88 11.04 -24.35 0.44
CA TRP A 88 9.87 -23.75 -0.21
C TRP A 88 9.25 -22.63 0.62
N ALA A 89 9.18 -22.80 1.94
CA ALA A 89 8.71 -21.76 2.84
C ALA A 89 9.65 -20.55 2.90
N GLU A 90 10.98 -20.75 2.85
CA GLU A 90 11.97 -19.65 2.74
C GLU A 90 11.81 -18.89 1.43
N VAL A 91 11.64 -19.58 0.30
CA VAL A 91 11.40 -18.95 -1.01
C VAL A 91 10.11 -18.15 -1.00
N ALA A 92 9.03 -18.67 -0.41
CA ALA A 92 7.77 -17.95 -0.28
C ALA A 92 7.92 -16.69 0.59
N ALA A 93 8.64 -16.80 1.71
CA ALA A 93 8.95 -15.65 2.56
C ALA A 93 9.76 -14.57 1.84
N GLN A 94 10.77 -14.97 1.06
CA GLN A 94 11.58 -14.03 0.30
C GLN A 94 10.73 -13.29 -0.75
N ARG A 95 9.90 -14.03 -1.51
CA ARG A 95 9.00 -13.42 -2.49
C ARG A 95 8.03 -12.42 -1.88
N ALA A 96 7.55 -12.69 -0.66
CA ALA A 96 6.69 -11.75 0.06
C ALA A 96 7.47 -10.46 0.43
N GLN A 97 8.72 -10.59 0.86
CA GLN A 97 9.58 -9.44 1.14
C GLN A 97 9.87 -8.62 -0.13
N ASP A 98 10.27 -9.29 -1.21
CA ASP A 98 10.57 -8.63 -2.50
C ASP A 98 9.34 -7.87 -3.02
N ALA A 99 8.13 -8.42 -2.83
CA ALA A 99 6.89 -7.78 -3.23
C ALA A 99 6.60 -6.51 -2.41
N VAL A 100 6.85 -6.53 -1.10
CA VAL A 100 6.69 -5.35 -0.24
C VAL A 100 7.70 -4.27 -0.61
N GLU A 101 8.96 -4.63 -0.84
CA GLU A 101 10.00 -3.68 -1.27
C GLU A 101 9.64 -3.03 -2.62
N ALA A 102 9.23 -3.82 -3.61
CA ALA A 102 8.79 -3.31 -4.91
C ALA A 102 7.58 -2.37 -4.81
N ALA A 103 6.63 -2.67 -3.91
CA ALA A 103 5.48 -1.81 -3.68
C ALA A 103 5.88 -0.47 -3.06
N LEU A 104 6.80 -0.47 -2.09
CA LEU A 104 7.34 0.75 -1.47
C LEU A 104 8.05 1.64 -2.51
N GLU A 105 8.84 1.04 -3.40
CA GLU A 105 9.50 1.78 -4.49
C GLU A 105 8.48 2.42 -5.44
N ALA A 106 7.44 1.68 -5.82
CA ALA A 106 6.38 2.18 -6.68
C ALA A 106 5.60 3.33 -6.02
N MET A 107 5.33 3.25 -4.71
CA MET A 107 4.67 4.31 -3.96
C MET A 107 5.51 5.60 -3.92
N GLN A 108 6.81 5.48 -3.68
CA GLN A 108 7.72 6.63 -3.68
C GLN A 108 7.82 7.30 -5.06
N GLU A 109 7.81 6.51 -6.14
CA GLU A 109 7.82 7.04 -7.50
C GLU A 109 6.51 7.77 -7.84
N ALA A 110 5.37 7.20 -7.44
CA ALA A 110 4.07 7.81 -7.61
C ALA A 110 3.98 9.15 -6.86
N GLU A 111 4.46 9.21 -5.61
CA GLU A 111 4.50 10.44 -4.81
C GLU A 111 5.38 11.51 -5.47
N ARG A 112 6.60 11.16 -5.91
CA ARG A 112 7.48 12.08 -6.63
C ARG A 112 6.85 12.62 -7.91
N THR A 113 6.16 11.77 -8.66
CA THR A 113 5.45 12.16 -9.88
C THR A 113 4.28 13.08 -9.57
N ALA A 114 3.50 12.78 -8.53
CA ALA A 114 2.37 13.61 -8.09
C ALA A 114 2.84 15.02 -7.69
N VAL A 115 3.86 15.12 -6.84
CA VAL A 115 4.46 16.41 -6.43
C VAL A 115 4.96 17.19 -7.64
N THR A 116 5.60 16.52 -8.61
CA THR A 116 6.09 17.15 -9.83
C THR A 116 4.92 17.72 -10.66
N ALA A 117 3.86 16.93 -10.85
CA ALA A 117 2.67 17.35 -11.58
C ALA A 117 1.97 18.54 -10.91
N GLU A 118 1.82 18.52 -9.59
CA GLU A 118 1.24 19.62 -8.82
C GLU A 118 2.07 20.90 -8.93
N SER A 119 3.40 20.79 -8.85
CA SER A 119 4.30 21.93 -9.01
C SER A 119 4.21 22.55 -10.42
N ALA A 120 4.10 21.72 -11.46
CA ALA A 120 3.92 22.16 -12.84
C ALA A 120 2.56 22.84 -13.05
N ALA A 121 1.49 22.27 -12.49
CA ALA A 121 0.15 22.86 -12.54
C ALA A 121 0.12 24.22 -11.83
N ALA A 122 0.74 24.34 -10.65
CA ALA A 122 0.85 25.60 -9.93
C ALA A 122 1.66 26.66 -10.69
N ALA A 123 2.74 26.25 -11.37
CA ALA A 123 3.53 27.14 -12.22
C ALA A 123 2.71 27.65 -13.43
N ALA A 124 1.98 26.76 -14.11
CA ALA A 124 1.10 27.12 -15.22
C ALA A 124 -0.02 28.08 -14.79
N ALA A 125 -0.62 27.85 -13.62
CA ALA A 125 -1.67 28.72 -13.07
C ALA A 125 -1.18 30.14 -12.73
N ARG A 126 0.11 30.33 -12.44
CA ARG A 126 0.71 31.66 -12.18
C ARG A 126 1.13 32.40 -13.45
N ALA A 127 1.20 31.70 -14.58
CA ALA A 127 1.59 32.27 -15.88
C ALA A 127 0.38 32.78 -16.69
N LEU A 128 -0.84 32.51 -16.21
CA LEU A 128 -2.12 33.03 -16.71
C LEU A 128 -2.54 34.25 -15.88
#